data_AF-A0A448XHP8-F1
#
_entry.id   AF-A0A448XHP8-F1
#
_cell.length_a   1.000
_cell.length_b   1.000
_cell.length_c   1.000
_cell.angle_alpha   90.00
_cell.angle_beta   90.00
_cell.angle_gamma   90.00
#
_symmetry.space_group_name_H-M   'P 1'
#
loop_
_entity.id
_entity.type
_entity.pdbx_description
1 polymer ?
#
loop_
_entity_poly.entity_id
_entity_poly.type
_entity_poly.pdbx_seq_one_letter_code
_entity_poly.pdbx_strand_id
1 'polypeptide(L)'
;MEYQGDNKKKKTLFTSLPTQYEKTDKFDFSGVYRIKFGNCEQKYIREIGRKIGVGIKERQRLCRNMDTKRSKKAEYIARTGYEIDWKSTENLAACGENTRKRKIREAIKILTERNLMNRRLEEDRIRENCAYCLKHSEITRQQQDQLKEDDWIKLMSLILEKEIAGG
;
A
#
# COMPACT_ATOMS: atom_id res chain seq x y z
N MET A 1 -32.38 70.13 -14.88
CA MET A 1 -32.73 69.27 -13.74
C MET A 1 -32.22 67.89 -14.10
N GLU A 2 -30.95 67.65 -13.81
CA GLU A 2 -30.20 66.45 -14.23
C GLU A 2 -29.72 65.69 -13.00
N TYR A 3 -29.87 64.37 -13.09
CA TYR A 3 -29.57 63.41 -12.04
C TYR A 3 -28.05 63.09 -11.99
N GLN A 4 -27.50 63.07 -10.78
CA GLN A 4 -26.28 62.34 -10.38
C GLN A 4 -26.58 61.85 -8.96
N GLY A 5 -26.53 60.57 -8.59
CA GLY A 5 -25.86 59.40 -9.13
C GLY A 5 -25.27 58.66 -7.93
N ASP A 6 -26.14 58.18 -7.03
CA ASP A 6 -25.77 57.72 -5.69
C ASP A 6 -25.18 56.30 -5.68
N ASN A 7 -24.13 56.16 -4.88
CA ASN A 7 -23.11 55.13 -4.97
C ASN A 7 -23.56 53.82 -4.29
N LYS A 8 -24.29 52.96 -5.01
CA LYS A 8 -24.62 51.60 -4.52
C LYS A 8 -23.42 50.67 -4.70
N LYS A 9 -22.61 50.55 -3.63
CA LYS A 9 -21.69 49.43 -3.42
C LYS A 9 -22.45 48.11 -3.59
N LYS A 10 -22.22 47.43 -4.71
CA LYS A 10 -22.64 46.05 -4.93
C LYS A 10 -21.89 45.18 -3.91
N LYS A 11 -22.55 44.84 -2.80
CA LYS A 11 -22.17 43.69 -1.98
C LYS A 11 -22.45 42.45 -2.81
N THR A 12 -21.49 42.07 -3.65
CA THR A 12 -21.40 40.71 -4.17
C THR A 12 -21.27 39.80 -2.95
N LEU A 13 -22.39 39.16 -2.59
CA LEU A 13 -22.39 38.04 -1.66
C LEU A 13 -21.49 36.98 -2.29
N PHE A 14 -20.25 36.92 -1.81
CA PHE A 14 -19.36 35.80 -2.03
C PHE A 14 -20.08 34.61 -1.39
N THR A 15 -20.84 33.87 -2.19
CA THR A 15 -21.33 32.55 -1.84
C THR A 15 -20.10 31.71 -1.59
N SER A 16 -19.70 31.63 -0.32
CA SER A 16 -18.71 30.71 0.19
C SER A 16 -19.09 29.33 -0.32
N LEU A 17 -18.33 28.81 -1.28
CA LEU A 17 -18.35 27.40 -1.62
C LEU A 17 -18.17 26.64 -0.31
N PRO A 18 -18.96 25.59 -0.04
CA PRO A 18 -18.66 24.74 1.09
C PRO A 18 -17.31 24.09 0.77
N THR A 19 -16.24 24.59 1.39
CA THR A 19 -15.03 23.82 1.57
C THR A 19 -15.41 22.69 2.53
N GLN A 20 -16.10 21.68 2.00
CA GLN A 20 -16.05 20.37 2.61
C GLN A 20 -14.62 19.91 2.43
N TYR A 21 -13.77 20.24 3.39
CA TYR A 21 -12.63 19.40 3.70
C TYR A 21 -13.25 18.05 4.09
N GLU A 22 -13.48 17.22 3.08
CA GLU A 22 -13.85 15.84 3.25
C GLU A 22 -12.69 15.24 4.04
N LYS A 23 -12.94 14.87 5.31
CA LYS A 23 -12.00 14.09 6.11
C LYS A 23 -11.91 12.71 5.47
N THR A 24 -11.23 12.58 4.34
CA THR A 24 -10.88 11.27 3.81
C THR A 24 -10.04 10.59 4.88
N ASP A 25 -10.57 9.49 5.42
CA ASP A 25 -9.83 8.62 6.32
C ASP A 25 -8.51 8.27 5.62
N LYS A 26 -7.39 8.45 6.33
CA LYS A 26 -6.01 8.26 5.82
C LYS A 26 -5.81 6.88 5.18
N PHE A 27 -6.70 5.94 5.47
CA PHE A 27 -6.66 4.57 4.99
C PHE A 27 -7.87 4.15 4.13
N ASP A 28 -8.58 5.11 3.52
CA ASP A 28 -9.75 4.85 2.67
C ASP A 28 -9.43 4.47 1.22
N PHE A 29 -8.28 3.85 1.00
CA PHE A 29 -7.80 3.47 -0.34
C PHE A 29 -7.26 2.05 -0.34
N SER A 30 -7.25 1.41 -1.51
CA SER A 30 -6.54 0.17 -1.77
C SER A 30 -5.09 0.45 -2.17
N GLY A 31 -4.18 -0.45 -1.81
CA GLY A 31 -2.77 -0.18 -2.06
C GLY A 31 -1.82 -1.02 -1.23
N VAL A 32 -0.60 -0.50 -1.11
CA VAL A 32 0.48 -1.11 -0.34
C VAL A 32 0.71 -0.27 0.90
N TYR A 33 0.78 -0.92 2.06
CA TYR A 33 1.07 -0.26 3.33
C TYR A 33 2.23 -0.92 4.05
N ARG A 34 2.80 -0.18 5.00
CA ARG A 34 3.88 -0.61 5.88
C ARG A 34 3.48 -0.44 7.34
N ILE A 35 3.87 -1.37 8.19
CA ILE A 35 3.70 -1.29 9.64
C ILE A 35 5.04 -1.59 10.31
N LYS A 36 5.42 -0.80 11.32
CA LYS A 36 6.62 -1.05 12.13
C LYS A 36 6.27 -1.92 13.34
N PHE A 37 7.23 -2.67 13.83
CA PHE A 37 7.15 -3.29 15.14
C PHE A 37 7.67 -2.31 16.19
N GLY A 38 6.98 -2.21 17.33
CA GLY A 38 7.31 -1.17 18.33
C GLY A 38 8.68 -1.35 18.96
N ASN A 39 9.12 -2.60 19.11
CA ASN A 39 10.34 -2.96 19.85
C ASN A 39 11.49 -3.42 18.93
N CYS A 40 11.37 -3.26 17.61
CA CYS A 40 12.46 -3.58 16.68
C CYS A 40 12.35 -2.78 15.36
N GLU A 41 13.46 -2.66 14.63
CA GLU A 41 13.46 -1.96 13.33
C GLU A 41 12.73 -2.71 12.22
N GLN A 42 12.17 -3.89 12.52
CA GLN A 42 11.51 -4.72 11.54
C GLN A 42 10.21 -4.08 11.06
N LYS A 43 9.97 -4.26 9.76
CA LYS A 43 8.84 -3.71 9.05
C LYS A 43 8.06 -4.81 8.39
N TYR A 44 6.77 -4.57 8.30
CA TYR A 44 5.82 -5.44 7.65
C TYR A 44 5.21 -4.70 6.46
N ILE A 45 5.39 -5.22 5.25
CA ILE A 45 4.87 -4.62 4.02
C ILE A 45 3.79 -5.52 3.44
N ARG A 46 2.69 -4.94 2.96
CA ARG A 46 1.57 -5.73 2.43
C ARG A 46 0.72 -4.96 1.45
N GLU A 47 0.26 -5.64 0.39
CA GLU A 47 -0.83 -5.14 -0.44
C GLU A 47 -2.21 -5.54 0.08
N ILE A 48 -3.18 -4.68 -0.20
CA ILE A 48 -4.59 -4.95 0.03
C ILE A 48 -5.43 -4.33 -1.09
N GLY A 49 -6.33 -5.14 -1.65
CA GLY A 49 -7.28 -4.69 -2.68
C GLY A 49 -8.51 -3.97 -2.17
N ARG A 50 -8.80 -4.07 -0.86
CA ARG A 50 -9.83 -3.28 -0.17
C ARG A 50 -9.19 -2.07 0.50
N LYS A 51 -10.01 -1.23 1.15
CA LYS A 51 -9.58 -0.12 2.00
C LYS A 51 -8.56 -0.61 3.05
N ILE A 52 -7.39 0.02 3.10
CA ILE A 52 -6.29 -0.33 4.02
C ILE A 52 -6.79 -0.42 5.47
N GLY A 53 -7.68 0.50 5.88
CA GLY A 53 -8.21 0.53 7.25
C GLY A 53 -8.96 -0.75 7.65
N VAL A 54 -9.68 -1.38 6.70
CA VAL A 54 -10.38 -2.64 6.95
C VAL A 54 -9.38 -3.78 7.18
N GLY A 55 -8.33 -3.86 6.36
CA GLY A 55 -7.31 -4.89 6.49
C GLY A 55 -6.50 -4.80 7.79
N ILE A 56 -6.20 -3.57 8.23
CA ILE A 56 -5.52 -3.35 9.51
C ILE A 56 -6.38 -3.88 10.65
N LYS A 57 -7.67 -3.54 10.70
CA LYS A 57 -8.60 -4.01 11.75
C LYS A 57 -8.74 -5.53 11.76
N GLU A 58 -8.92 -6.14 10.59
CA GLU A 58 -9.01 -7.60 10.47
C GLU A 58 -7.74 -8.29 11.00
N ARG A 59 -6.58 -7.76 10.62
CA ARG A 59 -5.31 -8.32 11.07
C ARG A 59 -5.04 -8.10 12.54
N GLN A 60 -5.42 -6.94 13.06
CA GLN A 60 -5.35 -6.64 14.48
C GLN A 60 -6.20 -7.63 15.27
N ARG A 61 -7.39 -7.99 14.78
CA ARG A 61 -8.23 -9.04 15.39
C ARG A 61 -7.56 -10.41 15.37
N LEU A 62 -6.97 -10.81 14.24
CA LEU A 62 -6.26 -12.10 14.13
C LEU A 62 -5.07 -12.16 15.10
N CYS A 63 -4.31 -11.08 15.23
CA CYS A 63 -3.19 -10.99 16.16
C CYS A 63 -3.65 -10.99 17.63
N ARG A 64 -4.70 -10.23 17.98
CA ARG A 64 -5.29 -10.23 19.33
C ARG A 64 -5.80 -11.60 19.75
N ASN A 65 -6.39 -12.34 18.81
CA ASN A 65 -6.90 -13.68 19.06
C ASN A 65 -5.81 -14.76 18.97
N MET A 66 -4.57 -14.40 18.66
CA MET A 66 -3.45 -15.32 18.45
C MET A 66 -3.80 -16.44 17.45
N ASP A 67 -4.56 -16.11 16.40
CA ASP A 67 -5.01 -17.06 15.39
C ASP A 67 -3.87 -17.38 14.41
N THR A 68 -2.95 -18.23 14.85
CA THR A 68 -1.75 -18.66 14.11
C THR A 68 -2.10 -19.48 12.87
N LYS A 69 -3.23 -20.19 12.88
CA LYS A 69 -3.72 -20.98 11.74
C LYS A 69 -4.09 -20.08 10.55
N ARG A 70 -4.69 -18.92 10.83
CA ARG A 70 -5.14 -17.97 9.78
C ARG A 70 -4.16 -16.85 9.50
N SER A 71 -3.20 -16.62 10.39
CA SER A 71 -2.26 -15.51 10.27
C SER A 71 -0.84 -15.91 10.65
N LYS A 72 0.03 -16.02 9.64
CA LYS A 72 1.49 -16.10 9.83
C LYS A 72 2.04 -14.93 10.67
N LYS A 73 1.37 -13.77 10.67
CA LYS A 73 1.74 -12.63 11.53
C LYS A 73 1.41 -12.90 13.00
N ALA A 74 0.27 -13.53 13.29
CA ALA A 74 -0.08 -13.92 14.65
C ALA A 74 0.89 -14.99 15.17
N GLU A 75 1.27 -15.95 14.32
CA GLU A 75 2.31 -16.94 14.65
C GLU A 75 3.66 -16.28 14.98
N TYR A 76 4.08 -15.30 14.18
CA TYR A 76 5.31 -14.57 14.45
C TYR A 76 5.29 -13.83 15.78
N ILE A 77 4.23 -13.08 16.07
CA ILE A 77 4.06 -12.37 17.36
C ILE A 77 4.07 -13.36 18.51
N ALA A 78 3.37 -14.50 18.38
CA ALA A 78 3.37 -15.55 19.38
C ALA A 78 4.77 -16.09 19.67
N ARG A 79 5.61 -16.20 18.63
CA ARG A 79 6.98 -16.71 18.74
C ARG A 79 7.96 -15.68 19.31
N THR A 80 7.86 -14.41 18.91
CA THR A 80 8.87 -13.39 19.27
C THR A 80 8.44 -12.47 20.40
N GLY A 81 7.15 -12.45 20.76
CA GLY A 81 6.59 -11.51 21.73
C GLY A 81 6.61 -10.04 21.27
N TYR A 82 6.93 -9.77 20.00
CA TYR A 82 7.01 -8.39 19.51
C TYR A 82 5.63 -7.78 19.32
N GLU A 83 5.45 -6.59 19.87
CA GLU A 83 4.24 -5.80 19.66
C GLU A 83 4.27 -5.05 18.33
N ILE A 84 3.15 -5.05 17.62
CA ILE A 84 2.97 -4.30 16.39
C ILE A 84 2.51 -2.89 16.75
N ASP A 85 3.25 -1.89 16.27
CA ASP A 85 2.79 -0.51 16.36
C ASP A 85 1.83 -0.21 15.22
N TRP A 86 0.55 -0.49 15.45
CA TRP A 86 -0.52 -0.23 14.47
C TRP A 86 -0.67 1.27 14.16
N LYS A 87 -0.25 2.16 15.06
CA LYS A 87 -0.37 3.62 14.86
C LYS A 87 0.66 4.16 13.88
N SER A 88 1.83 3.53 13.77
CA SER A 88 2.84 3.86 12.74
C SER A 88 2.56 3.24 11.37
N THR A 89 1.30 2.88 11.08
CA THR A 89 0.95 2.40 9.75
C THR A 89 1.11 3.54 8.73
N GLU A 90 1.89 3.27 7.70
CA GLU A 90 2.21 4.19 6.63
C GLU A 90 1.64 3.66 5.31
N ASN A 91 0.94 4.51 4.56
CA ASN A 91 0.53 4.19 3.19
C ASN A 91 1.75 4.40 2.28
N LEU A 92 2.18 3.34 1.60
CA LEU A 92 3.32 3.40 0.68
C LEU A 92 2.88 3.77 -0.74
N ALA A 93 1.69 3.34 -1.16
CA ALA A 93 1.16 3.63 -2.48
C ALA A 93 -0.34 3.30 -2.59
N ALA A 94 -1.15 4.28 -3.00
CA ALA A 94 -2.51 4.03 -3.49
C ALA A 94 -2.45 3.47 -4.92
N CYS A 95 -3.20 2.39 -5.18
CA CYS A 95 -3.12 1.67 -6.46
C CYS A 95 -4.49 1.49 -7.15
N GLY A 96 -5.57 1.92 -6.52
CA GLY A 96 -6.92 1.68 -7.00
C GLY A 96 -7.24 0.19 -7.15
N GLU A 97 -8.13 -0.14 -8.06
CA GLU A 97 -8.63 -1.52 -8.23
C GLU A 97 -7.65 -2.44 -8.97
N ASN A 98 -6.59 -1.90 -9.59
CA ASN A 98 -5.62 -2.70 -10.36
C ASN A 98 -4.77 -3.62 -9.45
N THR A 99 -5.14 -4.90 -9.42
CA THR A 99 -4.49 -5.95 -8.64
C THR A 99 -3.04 -6.19 -9.05
N ARG A 100 -2.72 -6.10 -10.35
CA ARG A 100 -1.35 -6.31 -10.84
C ARG A 100 -0.43 -5.20 -10.35
N LYS A 101 -0.83 -3.93 -10.47
CA LYS A 101 -0.10 -2.77 -9.93
C LYS A 101 0.18 -2.91 -8.43
N ARG A 102 -0.81 -3.37 -7.65
CA ARG A 102 -0.63 -3.62 -6.20
C ARG A 102 0.42 -4.67 -5.90
N LYS A 103 0.35 -5.83 -6.56
CA LYS A 103 1.28 -6.95 -6.37
C LYS A 103 2.71 -6.59 -6.80
N ILE A 104 2.87 -5.89 -7.92
CA ILE A 104 4.19 -5.41 -8.38
C ILE A 104 4.79 -4.43 -7.37
N ARG A 105 4.00 -3.46 -6.92
CA ARG A 105 4.45 -2.48 -5.92
C ARG A 105 4.81 -3.13 -4.59
N GLU A 106 4.05 -4.14 -4.14
CA GLU A 106 4.40 -4.92 -2.94
C GLU A 106 5.74 -5.62 -3.14
N ALA A 107 5.93 -6.34 -4.24
CA ALA A 107 7.19 -7.04 -4.52
C ALA A 107 8.39 -6.09 -4.54
N ILE A 108 8.31 -4.95 -5.24
CA ILE A 108 9.38 -3.94 -5.27
C ILE A 108 9.66 -3.41 -3.86
N LYS A 109 8.62 -3.07 -3.09
CA LYS A 109 8.79 -2.53 -1.73
C LYS A 109 9.40 -3.56 -0.77
N ILE A 110 9.10 -4.84 -0.94
CA ILE A 110 9.73 -5.91 -0.16
C ILE A 110 11.20 -6.06 -0.58
N LEU A 111 11.51 -6.17 -1.88
CA LEU A 111 12.89 -6.35 -2.37
C LEU A 111 13.82 -5.17 -2.00
N THR A 112 13.27 -3.96 -1.88
CA THR A 112 14.05 -2.76 -1.52
C THR A 112 14.17 -2.54 -0.01
N GLU A 113 13.39 -3.22 0.83
CA GLU A 113 13.38 -3.02 2.28
C GLU A 113 14.36 -3.96 3.00
N ARG A 114 15.34 -3.39 3.69
CA ARG A 114 16.40 -4.17 4.36
C ARG A 114 15.93 -4.84 5.64
N ASN A 115 15.04 -4.19 6.39
CA ASN A 115 14.62 -4.62 7.72
C ASN A 115 13.21 -5.22 7.67
N LEU A 116 13.01 -6.29 6.91
CA LEU A 116 11.72 -6.97 6.84
C LEU A 116 11.53 -7.98 7.97
N MET A 117 10.30 -8.05 8.43
CA MET A 117 9.82 -9.10 9.31
C MET A 117 9.96 -10.45 8.60
N ASN A 118 10.87 -11.30 9.07
CA ASN A 118 11.12 -12.65 8.58
C ASN A 118 11.22 -12.74 7.03
N ARG A 119 12.42 -12.46 6.50
CA ARG A 119 12.73 -12.46 5.06
C ARG A 119 12.21 -13.70 4.32
N ARG A 120 12.29 -14.90 4.91
CA ARG A 120 11.78 -16.14 4.30
C ARG A 120 10.27 -16.11 4.01
N LEU A 121 9.47 -15.55 4.91
CA LEU A 121 8.02 -15.44 4.70
C LEU A 121 7.66 -14.47 3.58
N GLU A 122 8.44 -13.40 3.45
CA GLU A 122 8.26 -12.39 2.42
C GLU A 122 8.84 -12.84 1.06
N GLU A 123 9.88 -13.69 1.05
CA GLU A 123 10.42 -14.32 -0.17
C GLU A 123 9.40 -15.21 -0.88
N ASP A 124 8.66 -16.06 -0.14
CA ASP A 124 7.56 -16.85 -0.68
C ASP A 124 6.51 -15.94 -1.36
N ARG A 125 6.26 -14.79 -0.75
CA ARG A 125 5.27 -13.81 -1.19
C ARG A 125 5.74 -13.03 -2.41
N ILE A 126 7.01 -12.63 -2.44
CA ILE A 126 7.66 -12.09 -3.63
C ILE A 126 7.48 -13.09 -4.77
N ARG A 127 7.81 -14.37 -4.55
CA ARG A 127 7.68 -15.41 -5.58
C ARG A 127 6.26 -15.55 -6.10
N GLU A 128 5.26 -15.56 -5.21
CA GLU A 128 3.84 -15.61 -5.60
C GLU A 128 3.44 -14.38 -6.43
N ASN A 129 3.82 -13.19 -5.99
CA ASN A 129 3.53 -11.94 -6.70
C ASN A 129 4.25 -11.88 -8.05
N CYS A 130 5.52 -12.29 -8.11
CA CYS A 130 6.29 -12.40 -9.34
C CYS A 130 5.61 -13.37 -10.31
N ALA A 131 5.28 -14.58 -9.86
CA ALA A 131 4.56 -15.55 -10.68
C ALA A 131 3.24 -15.00 -11.21
N TYR A 132 2.47 -14.27 -10.38
CA TYR A 132 1.24 -13.61 -10.82
C TYR A 132 1.50 -12.58 -11.92
N CYS A 133 2.51 -11.73 -11.76
CA CYS A 133 2.82 -10.67 -12.70
C CYS A 133 3.38 -11.19 -14.02
N LEU A 134 4.07 -12.33 -13.97
CA LEU A 134 4.76 -12.91 -15.11
C LEU A 134 3.92 -13.88 -15.93
N LYS A 135 2.81 -14.40 -15.37
CA LYS A 135 1.79 -15.14 -16.13
C LYS A 135 1.26 -14.36 -17.35
N HIS A 136 1.38 -13.03 -17.32
CA HIS A 136 0.99 -12.11 -18.37
C HIS A 136 2.20 -11.43 -19.04
N SER A 137 3.38 -12.06 -18.98
CA SER A 137 4.61 -11.62 -19.65
C SER A 137 5.25 -12.80 -20.35
N GLU A 138 6.01 -12.58 -21.42
CA GLU A 138 6.70 -13.64 -22.19
C GLU A 138 7.91 -14.27 -21.46
N ILE A 139 8.06 -14.03 -20.15
CA ILE A 139 9.22 -14.46 -19.37
C ILE A 139 9.04 -15.88 -18.86
N THR A 140 9.97 -16.76 -19.24
CA THR A 140 9.93 -18.18 -18.88
C THR A 140 10.32 -18.43 -17.42
N ARG A 141 9.81 -19.51 -16.84
CA ARG A 141 10.08 -19.91 -15.45
C ARG A 141 11.57 -20.19 -15.17
N GLN A 142 12.32 -20.67 -16.17
CA GLN A 142 13.78 -20.85 -16.07
C GLN A 142 14.55 -19.53 -16.00
N GLN A 143 14.10 -18.50 -16.71
CA GLN A 143 14.71 -17.17 -16.62
C GLN A 143 14.47 -16.54 -15.25
N GLN A 144 13.35 -16.85 -14.59
CA GLN A 144 13.02 -16.33 -13.26
C GLN A 144 14.01 -16.82 -12.19
N ASP A 145 14.37 -18.10 -12.21
CA ASP A 145 15.26 -18.70 -11.21
C ASP A 145 16.73 -18.24 -11.34
N GLN A 146 17.09 -17.62 -12.47
CA GLN A 146 18.45 -17.11 -12.74
C GLN A 146 18.62 -15.61 -12.42
N LEU A 147 17.54 -14.87 -12.20
CA LEU A 147 17.59 -13.43 -11.99
C LEU A 147 18.10 -13.08 -10.59
N LYS A 148 19.04 -12.13 -10.51
CA LYS A 148 19.47 -11.53 -9.24
C LYS A 148 18.40 -10.55 -8.72
N GLU A 149 18.45 -10.24 -7.43
CA GLU A 149 17.53 -9.32 -6.76
C GLU A 149 17.42 -7.95 -7.48
N ASP A 150 18.54 -7.39 -7.92
CA ASP A 150 18.56 -6.13 -8.68
C ASP A 150 17.89 -6.23 -10.06
N ASP A 151 18.06 -7.36 -10.75
CA ASP A 151 17.46 -7.59 -12.06
C ASP A 151 15.94 -7.76 -11.93
N TRP A 152 15.49 -8.38 -10.83
CA TRP A 152 14.09 -8.45 -10.46
C TRP A 152 13.47 -7.08 -10.22
N ILE A 153 14.15 -6.21 -9.46
CA ILE A 153 13.66 -4.84 -9.21
C ILE A 153 13.53 -4.07 -10.52
N LYS A 154 14.53 -4.14 -11.41
CA LYS A 154 14.49 -3.49 -12.73
C LYS A 154 13.34 -4.00 -13.58
N LEU A 155 13.20 -5.33 -13.68
CA LEU A 155 12.14 -5.96 -14.45
C LEU A 155 10.74 -5.56 -13.94
N MET A 156 10.54 -5.62 -12.62
CA MET A 156 9.26 -5.25 -12.02
C MET A 156 8.93 -3.77 -12.19
N SER A 157 9.93 -2.90 -12.13
CA SER A 157 9.76 -1.46 -12.37
C SER A 157 9.32 -1.20 -13.82
N LEU A 158 9.95 -1.87 -14.79
CA LEU A 158 9.57 -1.77 -16.20
C LEU A 158 8.13 -2.24 -16.45
N ILE A 159 7.72 -3.35 -15.83
CA ILE A 159 6.33 -3.84 -15.94
C ILE A 159 5.36 -2.83 -15.32
N LEU A 160 5.71 -2.23 -14.17
CA LEU A 160 4.88 -1.22 -13.52
C LEU A 160 4.72 0.03 -14.40
N GLU A 161 5.78 0.49 -15.05
CA GLU A 161 5.74 1.63 -15.97
C GLU A 161 4.80 1.38 -17.15
N LYS A 162 4.88 0.20 -17.77
CA LYS A 162 3.96 -0.21 -18.85
C LYS A 162 2.51 -0.21 -18.39
N GLU A 163 2.25 -0.72 -17.18
CA GLU A 163 0.91 -0.72 -16.59
C GLU A 163 0.39 0.69 -16.28
N ILE A 164 1.26 1.64 -15.94
CA ILE A 164 0.90 3.05 -15.72
C ILE A 164 0.61 3.74 -17.05
N ALA A 165 1.43 3.51 -18.08
CA ALA A 165 1.31 4.17 -19.38
C ALA A 165 0.15 3.65 -20.25
N GLY A 166 -0.27 2.40 -20.06
CA GLY A 166 -1.36 1.78 -20.82
C GLY A 166 -2.74 1.86 -20.15
N GLY A 167 -2.89 2.63 -19.07
CA GLY A 167 -4.13 2.77 -18.30
C GLY A 167 -4.83 4.09 -18.50
#